data_AF-A0A525BYK4-F1
#
_entry.id   AF-A0A525BYK4-F1
#
_cell.length_a   1.000
_cell.length_b   1.000
_cell.length_c   1.000
_cell.angle_alpha   90.00
_cell.angle_beta   90.00
_cell.angle_gamma   90.00
#
_symmetry.space_group_name_H-M   'P 1'
#
loop_
_entity.id
_entity.type
_entity.pdbx_description
1 polymer ?
#
loop_
_entity_poly.entity_id
_entity_poly.type
_entity_poly.pdbx_seq_one_letter_code
_entity_poly.pdbx_strand_id
1 'polypeptide(L)'
;MAVKISDKCDQDAVDKIIAMGYPENSQYINELLSWTCDPNWPVAASIYRYFRELGKLEVHNVLKTAEQADYDWRYTLIIQIISSYDDEALSECVDHLVKWSSQTGSEECDFESIRILSDRELISASEISKIAKRNLFVYNVWIKETLEAAGKAIYSFPLSEYKL
;
A
#
# COMPACT_ATOMS: atom_id res chain seq x y z
N MET A 1 -7.62 29.27 15.22
CA MET A 1 -6.60 28.34 15.75
C MET A 1 -6.42 27.25 14.72
N ALA A 2 -5.17 26.86 14.41
CA ALA A 2 -4.93 25.69 13.58
C ALA A 2 -5.42 24.44 14.31
N VAL A 3 -6.13 23.55 13.62
CA VAL A 3 -6.51 22.25 14.17
C VAL A 3 -5.27 21.34 14.07
N LYS A 4 -5.00 20.55 15.10
CA LYS A 4 -3.88 19.61 15.14
C LYS A 4 -4.40 18.29 15.69
N ILE A 5 -4.04 17.18 15.05
CA ILE A 5 -4.35 15.84 15.53
C ILE A 5 -3.31 15.48 16.59
N SER A 6 -3.77 15.25 17.81
CA SER A 6 -2.89 15.12 18.98
C SER A 6 -2.49 13.67 19.29
N ASP A 7 -3.33 12.70 18.95
CA ASP A 7 -3.05 11.28 19.12
C ASP A 7 -3.87 10.39 18.15
N LYS A 8 -3.58 9.09 18.15
CA LYS A 8 -4.17 8.08 17.26
C LYS A 8 -5.69 7.86 17.45
N CYS A 9 -6.28 8.38 18.52
CA CYS A 9 -7.70 8.32 18.84
C CYS A 9 -8.39 9.69 18.70
N ASP A 10 -7.68 10.74 18.26
CA ASP A 10 -8.20 12.12 18.15
C ASP A 10 -9.10 12.29 16.90
N GLN A 11 -10.22 11.55 16.91
CA GLN A 11 -11.22 11.55 15.86
C GLN A 11 -11.86 12.94 15.70
N ASP A 12 -12.04 13.66 16.81
CA ASP A 12 -12.64 15.00 16.81
C ASP A 12 -11.80 16.00 15.99
N ALA A 13 -10.46 15.94 16.07
CA ALA A 13 -9.60 16.79 15.25
C ALA A 13 -9.67 16.41 13.77
N VAL A 14 -9.65 15.11 13.46
CA VAL A 14 -9.76 14.59 12.09
C VAL A 14 -11.08 15.00 11.46
N ASP A 15 -12.19 14.81 12.15
CA ASP A 15 -13.53 15.16 11.67
C ASP A 15 -13.66 16.66 11.43
N LYS A 16 -13.07 17.49 12.30
CA LYS A 16 -13.03 18.95 12.10
C LYS A 16 -12.25 19.32 10.84
N ILE A 17 -11.10 18.71 10.58
CA ILE A 17 -10.30 18.97 9.37
C ILE A 17 -11.04 18.51 8.11
N ILE A 18 -11.63 17.31 8.14
CA ILE A 18 -12.40 16.78 7.01
C ILE A 18 -13.63 17.65 6.72
N ALA A 19 -14.35 18.09 7.77
CA ALA A 19 -15.53 18.94 7.64
C ALA A 19 -15.23 20.34 7.08
N MET A 20 -14.00 20.85 7.19
CA MET A 20 -13.60 22.07 6.49
C MET A 20 -13.68 21.91 4.97
N GLY A 21 -13.48 20.68 4.48
CA GLY A 21 -13.53 20.36 3.06
C GLY A 21 -12.30 20.82 2.28
N TYR A 22 -12.18 20.31 1.06
CA TYR A 22 -11.19 20.73 0.09
C TYR A 22 -11.75 21.86 -0.79
N PRO A 23 -10.98 22.93 -1.09
CA PRO A 23 -9.55 23.12 -0.81
C PRO A 23 -9.20 23.81 0.52
N GLU A 24 -10.19 24.15 1.35
CA GLU A 24 -10.00 24.92 2.58
C GLU A 24 -9.10 24.22 3.61
N ASN A 25 -9.07 22.88 3.60
CA ASN A 25 -8.21 22.06 4.45
C ASN A 25 -6.87 21.65 3.81
N SER A 26 -6.51 22.21 2.66
CA SER A 26 -5.28 21.86 1.91
C SER A 26 -4.00 21.88 2.77
N GLN A 27 -3.90 22.80 3.74
CA GLN A 27 -2.76 22.88 4.67
C GLN A 27 -2.60 21.66 5.58
N TYR A 28 -3.66 20.88 5.80
CA TYR A 28 -3.70 19.71 6.69
C TYR A 28 -3.56 18.37 5.95
N ILE A 29 -3.53 18.38 4.61
CA ILE A 29 -3.48 17.14 3.80
C ILE A 29 -2.30 16.24 4.18
N ASN A 30 -1.10 16.81 4.32
CA ASN A 30 0.08 16.05 4.72
C ASN A 30 -0.04 15.50 6.15
N GLU A 31 -0.66 16.27 7.06
CA GLU A 31 -0.89 15.82 8.43
C GLU A 31 -1.87 14.65 8.45
N LEU A 32 -3.00 14.75 7.74
CA LEU A 32 -3.96 13.65 7.59
C LEU A 32 -3.27 12.39 7.06
N LEU A 33 -2.53 12.50 5.95
CA LEU A 33 -1.81 11.34 5.39
C LEU A 33 -0.83 10.75 6.39
N SER A 34 -0.09 11.56 7.16
CA SER A 34 0.86 11.04 8.17
C SER A 34 0.20 10.18 9.25
N TRP A 35 -1.08 10.41 9.58
CA TRP A 35 -1.86 9.61 10.52
C TRP A 35 -2.38 8.29 9.93
N THR A 36 -2.02 7.98 8.69
CA THR A 36 -2.33 6.70 8.04
C THR A 36 -1.17 5.71 8.04
N CYS A 37 -0.04 6.05 8.68
CA CYS A 37 1.14 5.20 8.73
C CYS A 37 0.95 3.88 9.49
N ASP A 38 -0.04 3.82 10.39
CA ASP A 38 -0.49 2.59 11.03
C ASP A 38 -2.00 2.43 10.80
N PRO A 39 -2.42 1.43 9.99
CA PRO A 39 -3.84 1.19 9.71
C PRO A 39 -4.66 0.80 10.94
N ASN A 40 -4.02 0.43 12.06
CA ASN A 40 -4.71 0.08 13.30
C ASN A 40 -5.10 1.31 14.14
N TRP A 41 -4.64 2.50 13.76
CA TRP A 41 -5.02 3.72 14.45
C TRP A 41 -6.49 4.05 14.15
N PRO A 42 -7.32 4.29 15.19
CA PRO A 42 -8.75 4.61 15.00
C PRO A 42 -9.02 5.72 13.98
N VAL A 43 -8.18 6.75 13.96
CA VAL A 43 -8.28 7.88 13.03
C VAL A 43 -8.07 7.52 11.55
N ALA A 44 -7.36 6.44 11.25
CA ALA A 44 -6.92 6.15 9.88
C ALA A 44 -8.10 5.87 8.94
N ALA A 45 -9.15 5.20 9.45
CA ALA A 45 -10.30 4.78 8.64
C ALA A 45 -11.07 5.95 8.00
N SER A 46 -11.31 7.03 8.76
CA SER A 46 -11.95 8.24 8.23
C SER A 46 -11.06 8.96 7.22
N ILE A 47 -9.75 8.94 7.45
CA ILE A 47 -8.77 9.57 6.57
C ILE A 47 -8.72 8.82 5.22
N TYR A 48 -8.66 7.49 5.24
CA TYR A 48 -8.72 6.69 4.01
C TYR A 48 -10.00 6.97 3.20
N ARG A 49 -11.15 7.04 3.88
CA ARG A 49 -12.42 7.39 3.21
C ARG A 49 -12.35 8.75 2.55
N TYR A 50 -11.85 9.75 3.26
CA TYR A 50 -11.72 11.10 2.74
C TYR A 50 -10.82 11.16 1.49
N PHE A 51 -9.67 10.51 1.50
CA PHE A 51 -8.78 10.50 0.32
C PHE A 51 -9.34 9.70 -0.86
N ARG A 52 -10.17 8.68 -0.63
CA ARG A 52 -10.92 8.02 -1.69
C ARG A 52 -11.93 8.94 -2.35
N GLU A 53 -12.65 9.72 -1.55
CA GLU A 53 -13.64 10.70 -2.05
C GLU A 53 -13.00 11.86 -2.81
N LEU A 54 -11.81 12.31 -2.38
CA LEU A 54 -11.06 13.34 -3.10
C LEU A 54 -10.55 12.86 -4.47
N GLY A 55 -10.24 11.57 -4.60
CA GLY A 55 -9.83 10.96 -5.88
C GLY A 55 -8.73 11.76 -6.57
N LYS A 56 -9.00 12.15 -7.82
CA LYS A 56 -8.06 12.89 -8.67
C LYS A 56 -7.60 14.23 -8.10
N LEU A 57 -8.38 14.88 -7.24
CA LEU A 57 -8.00 16.17 -6.65
C LEU A 57 -6.71 16.06 -5.83
N GLU A 58 -6.50 14.91 -5.16
CA GLU A 58 -5.40 14.72 -4.20
C GLU A 58 -4.55 13.47 -4.45
N VAL A 59 -4.78 12.77 -5.58
CA VAL A 59 -4.01 11.58 -5.98
C VAL A 59 -2.50 11.83 -5.97
N HIS A 60 -2.05 13.02 -6.39
CA HIS A 60 -0.63 13.37 -6.42
C HIS A 60 0.01 13.42 -5.02
N ASN A 61 -0.71 13.91 -4.01
CA ASN A 61 -0.21 13.95 -2.63
C ASN A 61 -0.22 12.55 -1.99
N VAL A 62 -1.19 11.71 -2.34
CA VAL A 62 -1.20 10.29 -1.95
C VAL A 62 -0.01 9.56 -2.55
N LEU A 63 0.24 9.69 -3.86
CA LEU A 63 1.37 9.05 -4.55
C LEU A 63 2.72 9.53 -3.99
N LYS A 64 2.87 10.84 -3.77
CA LYS A 64 4.07 11.41 -3.15
C LYS A 64 4.33 10.85 -1.76
N THR A 65 3.27 10.69 -0.96
CA THR A 65 3.40 10.11 0.39
C THR A 65 3.75 8.64 0.31
N ALA A 66 3.07 7.87 -0.54
CA ALA A 66 3.36 6.46 -0.77
C ALA A 66 4.80 6.22 -1.24
N GLU A 67 5.36 7.12 -2.05
CA GLU A 67 6.76 7.03 -2.48
C GLU A 67 7.74 7.21 -1.31
N GLN A 68 7.43 8.09 -0.35
CA GLN A 68 8.27 8.37 0.82
C GLN A 68 8.04 7.40 1.99
N ALA A 69 6.94 6.66 1.97
CA ALA A 69 6.57 5.70 2.98
C ALA A 69 7.52 4.48 3.02
N ASP A 70 7.57 3.81 4.17
CA ASP A 70 8.08 2.44 4.23
C ASP A 70 7.14 1.47 3.47
N TYR A 71 7.53 0.21 3.39
CA TYR A 71 6.78 -0.78 2.61
C TYR A 71 5.39 -1.06 3.19
N ASP A 72 5.26 -1.13 4.51
CA ASP A 72 3.99 -1.46 5.18
C ASP A 72 2.98 -0.31 5.01
N TRP A 73 3.43 0.93 5.17
CA TRP A 73 2.59 2.10 4.96
C TRP A 73 2.27 2.30 3.48
N ARG A 74 3.23 2.11 2.56
CA ARG A 74 2.96 2.14 1.11
C ARG A 74 1.91 1.10 0.73
N TYR A 75 2.08 -0.14 1.17
CA TYR A 75 1.11 -1.22 0.96
C TYR A 75 -0.28 -0.82 1.46
N THR A 76 -0.35 -0.24 2.67
CA THR A 76 -1.59 0.25 3.26
C THR A 76 -2.25 1.33 2.38
N LEU A 77 -1.50 2.32 1.90
CA LEU A 77 -2.03 3.35 1.00
C LEU A 77 -2.52 2.76 -0.33
N ILE A 78 -1.84 1.76 -0.86
CA ILE A 78 -2.26 1.03 -2.06
C ILE A 78 -3.62 0.37 -1.83
N ILE A 79 -3.77 -0.43 -0.77
CA ILE A 79 -5.00 -1.20 -0.56
C ILE A 79 -6.17 -0.39 -0.01
N GLN A 80 -5.92 0.66 0.79
CA GLN A 80 -6.99 1.44 1.45
C GLN A 80 -7.45 2.64 0.63
N ILE A 81 -6.59 3.21 -0.22
CA ILE A 81 -6.90 4.41 -1.00
C ILE A 81 -6.84 4.10 -2.49
N ILE A 82 -5.67 3.75 -3.02
CA ILE A 82 -5.42 3.71 -4.47
C ILE A 82 -6.29 2.65 -5.16
N SER A 83 -6.45 1.48 -4.56
CA SER A 83 -7.28 0.38 -5.08
C SER A 83 -8.75 0.75 -5.28
N SER A 84 -9.23 1.80 -4.58
CA SER A 84 -10.62 2.24 -4.59
C SER A 84 -10.88 3.43 -5.50
N TYR A 85 -9.85 3.91 -6.21
CA TYR A 85 -9.99 5.01 -7.16
C TYR A 85 -10.78 4.60 -8.42
N ASP A 86 -11.44 5.59 -9.01
CA ASP A 86 -12.04 5.46 -10.33
C ASP A 86 -10.96 5.44 -11.43
N ASP A 87 -11.37 5.20 -12.68
CA ASP A 87 -10.44 5.11 -13.81
C ASP A 87 -9.69 6.42 -14.06
N GLU A 88 -10.31 7.57 -13.75
CA GLU A 88 -9.68 8.87 -13.96
C GLU A 88 -8.51 9.08 -12.99
N ALA A 89 -8.72 8.82 -11.69
CA ALA A 89 -7.66 8.91 -10.69
C ALA A 89 -6.63 7.77 -10.82
N LEU A 90 -7.05 6.56 -11.19
CA LEU A 90 -6.13 5.44 -11.42
C LEU A 90 -5.18 5.68 -12.61
N SER A 91 -5.63 6.42 -13.63
CA SER A 91 -4.77 6.75 -14.76
C SER A 91 -3.50 7.53 -14.35
N GLU A 92 -3.59 8.36 -13.31
CA GLU A 92 -2.46 9.10 -12.73
C GLU A 92 -1.52 8.19 -11.90
N CYS A 93 -2.00 7.00 -11.51
CA CYS A 93 -1.27 6.06 -10.66
C CYS A 93 -0.43 5.05 -11.46
N VAL A 94 -0.65 4.92 -12.77
CA VAL A 94 -0.11 3.82 -13.61
C VAL A 94 1.42 3.71 -13.50
N ASP A 95 2.15 4.82 -13.69
CA ASP A 95 3.61 4.81 -13.64
C ASP A 95 4.15 4.36 -12.28
N HIS A 96 3.48 4.78 -11.19
CA HIS A 96 3.85 4.39 -9.83
C HIS A 96 3.55 2.92 -9.58
N LEU A 97 2.38 2.41 -10.00
CA LEU A 97 2.02 1.01 -9.85
C LEU A 97 2.94 0.09 -10.69
N VAL A 98 3.31 0.50 -11.91
CA VAL A 98 4.28 -0.24 -12.75
C VAL A 98 5.65 -0.26 -12.09
N LYS A 99 6.08 0.88 -11.54
CA LYS A 99 7.33 0.98 -10.79
C LYS A 99 7.31 0.07 -9.56
N TRP A 100 6.30 0.19 -8.71
CA TRP A 100 6.21 -0.57 -7.47
C TRP A 100 6.06 -2.07 -7.73
N SER A 101 5.32 -2.49 -8.76
CA SER A 101 5.23 -3.91 -9.16
C SER A 101 6.53 -4.53 -9.69
N SER A 102 7.48 -3.70 -10.10
CA SER A 102 8.73 -4.15 -10.74
C SER A 102 9.96 -4.04 -9.84
N GLN A 103 9.85 -3.39 -8.69
CA GLN A 103 10.96 -3.09 -7.79
C GLN A 103 10.82 -3.92 -6.51
N THR A 104 11.69 -4.93 -6.36
CA THR A 104 11.77 -6.02 -5.34
C THR A 104 11.71 -5.64 -3.85
N GLY A 105 11.32 -4.42 -3.50
CA GLY A 105 11.34 -3.91 -2.13
C GLY A 105 10.30 -4.54 -1.20
N SER A 106 9.14 -4.93 -1.71
CA SER A 106 8.06 -5.55 -0.92
C SER A 106 7.13 -6.39 -1.79
N GLU A 107 6.99 -7.68 -1.45
CA GLU A 107 6.14 -8.61 -2.20
C GLU A 107 4.65 -8.21 -2.16
N GLU A 108 4.22 -7.59 -1.06
CA GLU A 108 2.85 -7.13 -0.86
C GLU A 108 2.54 -5.91 -1.74
N CYS A 109 3.46 -4.94 -1.80
CA CYS A 109 3.35 -3.82 -2.74
C CYS A 109 3.37 -4.31 -4.20
N ASP A 110 4.24 -5.29 -4.49
CA ASP A 110 4.37 -5.88 -5.82
C ASP A 110 3.04 -6.47 -6.28
N PHE A 111 2.49 -7.39 -5.47
CA PHE A 111 1.28 -8.14 -5.77
C PHE A 111 0.08 -7.22 -5.96
N GLU A 112 -0.12 -6.29 -5.03
CA GLU A 112 -1.27 -5.38 -5.09
C GLU A 112 -1.20 -4.42 -6.27
N SER A 113 0.00 -3.94 -6.59
CA SER A 113 0.17 -3.07 -7.76
C SER A 113 -0.14 -3.83 -9.06
N ILE A 114 0.33 -5.07 -9.20
CA ILE A 114 0.01 -5.91 -10.37
C ILE A 114 -1.50 -6.17 -10.45
N ARG A 115 -2.14 -6.48 -9.32
CA ARG A 115 -3.57 -6.75 -9.24
C ARG A 115 -4.39 -5.56 -9.73
N ILE A 116 -4.09 -4.35 -9.24
CA ILE A 116 -4.78 -3.13 -9.70
C ILE A 116 -4.55 -2.92 -11.20
N LEU A 117 -3.31 -3.04 -11.66
CA LEU A 117 -2.97 -2.87 -13.08
C LEU A 117 -3.70 -3.87 -13.99
N SER A 118 -3.83 -5.14 -13.56
CA SER A 118 -4.50 -6.19 -14.34
C SER A 118 -6.01 -6.08 -14.29
N ASP A 119 -6.59 -5.91 -13.10
CA ASP A 119 -8.05 -5.97 -12.89
C ASP A 119 -8.75 -4.76 -13.51
N ARG A 120 -8.02 -3.65 -13.65
CA ARG A 120 -8.48 -2.40 -14.26
C ARG A 120 -7.97 -2.21 -15.69
N GLU A 121 -7.28 -3.20 -16.24
CA GLU A 121 -6.74 -3.21 -17.61
C GLU A 121 -5.90 -1.95 -17.94
N LEU A 122 -5.16 -1.43 -16.95
CA LEU A 122 -4.45 -0.15 -17.06
C LEU A 122 -3.18 -0.23 -17.94
N ILE A 123 -2.66 -1.44 -18.14
CA ILE A 123 -1.53 -1.73 -19.03
C ILE A 123 -1.80 -3.01 -19.81
N SER A 124 -1.02 -3.25 -20.86
CA SER A 124 -1.24 -4.41 -21.72
C SER A 124 -0.97 -5.74 -21.00
N ALA A 125 -1.69 -6.80 -21.38
CA ALA A 125 -1.42 -8.15 -20.88
C ALA A 125 0.03 -8.62 -21.12
N SER A 126 0.68 -8.10 -22.17
CA SER A 126 2.10 -8.35 -22.45
C SER A 126 3.01 -7.73 -21.38
N GLU A 127 2.71 -6.52 -20.92
CA GLU A 127 3.44 -5.86 -19.84
C GLU A 127 3.20 -6.55 -18.50
N ILE A 128 1.95 -6.87 -18.17
CA ILE A 128 1.61 -7.68 -16.98
C ILE A 128 2.40 -9.00 -17.00
N SER A 129 2.45 -9.70 -18.13
CA SER A 129 3.20 -10.96 -18.25
C SER A 129 4.69 -10.80 -17.96
N LYS A 130 5.30 -9.69 -18.39
CA LYS A 130 6.73 -9.42 -18.14
C LYS A 130 6.99 -9.21 -16.65
N ILE A 131 6.17 -8.38 -16.01
CA ILE A 131 6.29 -8.08 -14.57
C ILE A 131 6.06 -9.35 -13.76
N ALA A 132 4.97 -10.08 -14.03
CA ALA A 132 4.63 -11.32 -13.34
C ALA A 132 5.71 -12.41 -13.48
N LYS A 133 6.29 -12.59 -14.67
CA LYS A 133 7.40 -13.54 -14.88
C LYS A 133 8.62 -13.20 -14.04
N ARG A 134 8.96 -11.92 -13.98
CA ARG A 134 10.07 -11.42 -13.15
C ARG A 134 9.81 -11.68 -11.68
N ASN A 135 8.60 -11.40 -11.17
CA ASN A 135 8.25 -11.62 -9.77
C ASN A 135 8.23 -13.12 -9.42
N LEU A 136 7.65 -13.96 -10.28
CA LEU A 136 7.69 -15.41 -10.13
C LEU A 136 9.12 -15.95 -10.07
N PHE A 137 10.05 -15.41 -10.87
CA PHE A 137 11.45 -15.80 -10.80
C PHE A 137 12.05 -15.47 -9.42
N VAL A 138 11.84 -14.25 -8.93
CA VAL A 138 12.33 -13.81 -7.61
C VAL A 138 11.75 -14.67 -6.49
N TYR A 139 10.43 -14.89 -6.45
CA TYR A 139 9.79 -15.68 -5.41
C TYR A 139 10.24 -17.13 -5.42
N ASN A 140 10.48 -17.72 -6.62
CA ASN A 140 11.04 -19.07 -6.72
C ASN A 140 12.45 -19.17 -6.11
N VAL A 141 13.26 -18.11 -6.18
CA VAL A 141 14.56 -18.06 -5.50
C VAL A 141 14.36 -18.12 -3.98
N TRP A 142 13.46 -17.30 -3.43
CA TRP A 142 13.17 -17.33 -1.99
C TRP A 142 12.60 -18.66 -1.51
N ILE A 143 11.70 -19.27 -2.28
CA ILE A 143 11.18 -20.61 -2.01
C ILE A 143 12.32 -21.62 -1.97
N LYS A 144 13.22 -21.59 -2.96
CA LYS A 144 14.38 -22.48 -3.01
C LYS A 144 15.29 -22.30 -1.79
N GLU A 145 15.69 -21.07 -1.46
CA GLU A 145 16.55 -20.77 -0.31
C GLU A 145 15.91 -21.22 1.01
N THR A 146 14.61 -20.99 1.17
CA THR A 146 13.84 -21.44 2.34
C THR A 146 13.83 -22.97 2.44
N LEU A 147 13.61 -23.67 1.32
CA LEU A 147 13.64 -25.13 1.27
C LEU A 147 15.04 -25.68 1.58
N GLU A 148 16.10 -25.04 1.11
CA GLU A 148 17.48 -25.45 1.42
C GLU A 148 17.83 -25.25 2.90
N ALA A 149 17.40 -24.13 3.49
CA ALA A 149 17.54 -23.89 4.93
C ALA A 149 16.74 -24.91 5.75
N ALA A 150 15.49 -25.18 5.35
CA ALA A 150 14.64 -26.17 5.99
C ALA A 150 15.23 -27.58 5.87
N GLY A 151 15.76 -27.97 4.70
CA GLY A 151 16.42 -29.25 4.50
C GLY A 151 17.58 -29.48 5.47
N LYS A 152 18.43 -28.46 5.68
CA LYS A 152 19.51 -28.52 6.69
C LYS A 152 18.96 -28.78 8.09
N ALA A 153 17.85 -28.15 8.47
CA ALA A 153 17.23 -28.33 9.78
C ALA A 153 16.50 -29.68 9.92
N ILE A 154 15.72 -30.10 8.93
CA ILE A 154 14.92 -31.33 8.91
C ILE A 154 15.79 -32.58 8.98
N TYR A 155 16.98 -32.58 8.37
CA TYR A 155 17.92 -33.70 8.46
C TYR A 155 18.89 -33.61 9.66
N SER A 156 18.96 -32.45 10.33
CA SER A 156 19.79 -32.27 11.55
C SER A 156 19.00 -32.46 12.85
N PHE A 157 17.68 -32.35 12.81
CA PHE A 157 16.78 -32.82 13.86
C PHE A 157 16.12 -34.12 13.35
N PRO A 158 16.59 -35.32 13.78
CA PRO A 158 15.74 -36.50 13.61
C PRO A 158 14.39 -36.17 14.24
N LEU A 159 13.30 -36.64 13.64
CA LEU A 159 11.92 -36.55 14.15
C LEU A 159 11.84 -37.14 15.57
N SER A 160 12.39 -36.46 16.56
CA SER A 160 12.40 -36.85 17.95
C SER A 160 11.10 -36.30 18.53
N GLU A 161 10.14 -37.20 18.61
CA GLU A 161 9.07 -37.18 19.62
C GLU A 161 8.13 -35.97 19.57
N TYR A 162 7.42 -35.80 18.46
CA TYR A 162 6.08 -35.20 18.56
C TYR A 162 5.12 -36.26 19.11
N LYS A 163 4.94 -36.29 20.44
CA LYS A 163 3.76 -36.90 21.06
C LYS A 163 2.61 -35.91 20.91
N LEU A 164 1.56 -36.34 20.19
CA LEU A 164 0.24 -35.70 20.20
C LEU A 164 -0.38 -35.78 21.61
#